data_AF-A0A352XS10-F1
#
_entry.id   AF-A0A352XS10-F1
#
_cell.length_a   1.000
_cell.length_b   1.000
_cell.length_c   1.000
_cell.angle_alpha   90.00
_cell.angle_beta   90.00
_cell.angle_gamma   90.00
#
_symmetry.space_group_name_H-M   'P 1'
#
loop_
_entity.id
_entity.type
_entity.pdbx_description
1 polymer ?
#
loop_
_entity_poly.entity_id
_entity_poly.type
_entity_poly.pdbx_seq_one_letter_code
_entity_poly.pdbx_strand_id
1 'polypeptide(L)'
;MSTVVLAYSGGLDTSVAIRWIKEHYDLDVITLTIDVGNERDLPAIAARAEQIGAVKAMVVDARADFVRYFVGPALQAGAIYEGRYPLATALARPLIARLLVEVARAEGAVAVAHGCTGKGNDQVRFDVSINTLAPDLKIIAPVREWSMTRDNEIAYAAE
;
A
#
# COMPACT_ATOMS: atom_id res chain seq x y z
N MET A 1 -2.62 -0.52 -22.04
CA MET A 1 -3.11 -1.46 -21.01
C MET A 1 -3.65 -0.64 -19.86
N SER A 2 -4.64 -1.16 -19.11
CA SER A 2 -5.13 -0.48 -17.91
C SER A 2 -4.13 -0.68 -16.76
N THR A 3 -4.03 0.30 -15.86
CA THR A 3 -3.05 0.31 -14.77
C THR A 3 -3.70 0.18 -13.39
N VAL A 4 -2.94 -0.37 -12.44
CA VAL A 4 -3.23 -0.35 -11.00
C VAL A 4 -2.10 0.36 -10.26
N VAL A 5 -2.42 1.07 -9.18
CA VAL A 5 -1.40 1.57 -8.25
C VAL A 5 -1.36 0.69 -7.01
N LEU A 6 -0.23 0.03 -6.75
CA LEU A 6 -0.01 -0.86 -5.61
C LEU A 6 0.74 -0.12 -4.50
N ALA A 7 0.14 -0.04 -3.31
CA ALA A 7 0.87 0.32 -2.10
C ALA A 7 1.94 -0.75 -1.81
N TYR A 8 3.21 -0.37 -1.93
CA TYR A 8 4.34 -1.30 -1.95
C TYR A 8 5.30 -0.99 -0.82
N SER A 9 5.63 -2.00 0.00
CA SER A 9 6.55 -1.88 1.14
C SER A 9 7.90 -2.56 0.90
N GLY A 10 8.08 -3.21 -0.24
CA GLY A 10 9.26 -4.05 -0.49
C GLY A 10 9.25 -5.42 0.20
N GLY A 11 8.20 -5.74 0.96
CA GLY A 11 7.99 -7.07 1.55
C GLY A 11 7.65 -8.14 0.50
N LEU A 12 7.77 -9.41 0.87
CA LEU A 12 7.48 -10.54 -0.03
C LEU A 12 6.06 -10.45 -0.60
N ASP A 13 5.05 -10.24 0.24
CA ASP A 13 3.64 -10.24 -0.15
C ASP A 13 3.38 -9.19 -1.23
N THR A 14 3.85 -7.95 -1.03
CA THR A 14 3.70 -6.87 -2.01
C THR A 14 4.58 -7.06 -3.24
N SER A 15 5.66 -7.85 -3.14
CA SER A 15 6.52 -8.20 -4.28
C SER A 15 5.84 -9.23 -5.18
N VAL A 16 5.33 -10.31 -4.60
CA VAL A 16 4.52 -11.34 -5.28
C VAL A 16 3.27 -10.72 -5.91
N ALA A 17 2.65 -9.76 -5.23
CA ALA A 17 1.47 -9.05 -5.73
C ALA A 17 1.70 -8.36 -7.09
N ILE A 18 2.90 -7.89 -7.40
CA ILE A 18 3.19 -7.22 -8.69
C ILE A 18 2.91 -8.19 -9.85
N ARG A 19 3.51 -9.37 -9.80
CA ARG A 19 3.34 -10.40 -10.82
C ARG A 19 1.93 -11.00 -10.77
N TRP A 20 1.41 -11.28 -9.57
CA TRP A 20 0.10 -11.89 -9.41
C TRP A 20 -1.02 -11.02 -10.00
N ILE A 21 -0.99 -9.69 -9.78
CA ILE A 21 -1.96 -8.77 -10.36
C ILE A 21 -1.87 -8.77 -11.89
N LYS A 22 -0.65 -8.79 -12.45
CA LYS A 22 -0.48 -8.86 -13.90
C LYS A 22 -1.12 -10.13 -14.47
N GLU A 23 -0.91 -11.28 -13.85
CA GLU A 23 -1.43 -12.57 -14.34
C GLU A 23 -2.95 -12.72 -14.16
N HIS A 24 -3.51 -12.24 -13.03
CA HIS A 24 -4.92 -12.48 -12.68
C HIS A 24 -5.86 -11.38 -13.17
N TYR A 25 -5.35 -10.16 -13.34
CA TYR A 25 -6.15 -8.99 -13.74
C TYR A 25 -5.73 -8.39 -15.08
N ASP A 26 -4.63 -8.83 -15.69
CA ASP A 26 -4.06 -8.27 -16.92
C ASP A 26 -3.79 -6.75 -16.83
N LEU A 27 -3.39 -6.29 -15.62
CA LEU A 27 -3.12 -4.88 -15.34
C LEU A 27 -1.62 -4.62 -15.25
N ASP A 28 -1.19 -3.48 -15.78
CA ASP A 28 0.15 -2.95 -15.54
C ASP A 28 0.23 -2.37 -14.13
N VAL A 29 1.29 -2.71 -13.39
CA VAL A 29 1.43 -2.33 -11.97
C VAL A 29 2.38 -1.15 -11.83
N ILE A 30 1.87 -0.05 -11.27
CA ILE A 30 2.68 1.06 -10.76
C ILE A 30 2.82 0.85 -9.26
N THR A 31 4.04 0.77 -8.74
CA THR A 31 4.25 0.66 -7.29
C THR A 31 4.42 2.03 -6.66
N LEU A 32 3.85 2.21 -5.47
CA LEU A 32 3.96 3.41 -4.68
C LEU A 32 4.45 3.07 -3.27
N THR A 33 5.69 3.46 -3.00
CA THR A 33 6.31 3.40 -1.66
C THR A 33 6.16 4.76 -1.00
N ILE A 34 5.59 4.81 0.21
CA ILE A 34 5.33 6.05 0.93
C ILE A 34 6.17 6.04 2.21
N ASP A 35 7.17 6.91 2.27
CA ASP A 35 8.03 7.05 3.44
C ASP A 35 7.35 7.92 4.49
N VAL A 36 6.96 7.28 5.60
CA VAL A 36 6.48 7.96 6.83
C VAL A 36 7.52 7.91 7.95
N GLY A 37 8.78 7.61 7.60
CA GLY A 37 9.92 7.53 8.51
C GLY A 37 10.30 6.11 8.93
N ASN A 38 9.75 5.09 8.28
CA ASN A 38 9.92 3.68 8.66
C ASN A 38 10.87 2.89 7.74
N GLU A 39 11.19 3.40 6.54
CA GLU A 39 11.97 2.66 5.55
C GLU A 39 13.46 3.02 5.57
N ARG A 40 14.32 2.02 5.34
CA ARG A 40 15.79 2.17 5.44
C ARG A 40 16.49 2.37 4.10
N ASP A 41 15.97 1.78 3.02
CA ASP A 41 16.58 1.81 1.69
C ASP A 41 15.51 1.91 0.60
N LEU A 42 14.95 3.11 0.47
CA LEU A 42 13.93 3.42 -0.53
C LEU A 42 14.42 3.18 -1.98
N PRO A 43 15.66 3.54 -2.37
CA PRO A 43 16.18 3.23 -3.70
C PRO A 43 16.18 1.72 -4.00
N ALA A 44 16.60 0.88 -3.05
CA ALA A 44 16.59 -0.57 -3.26
C ALA A 44 15.16 -1.14 -3.37
N ILE A 45 14.21 -0.58 -2.62
CA ILE A 45 12.78 -0.96 -2.71
C ILE A 45 12.24 -0.64 -4.12
N ALA A 46 12.49 0.56 -4.62
CA ALA A 46 12.06 0.96 -5.96
C ALA A 46 12.69 0.08 -7.05
N ALA A 47 14.02 -0.10 -7.00
CA ALA A 47 14.74 -0.95 -7.95
C ALA A 47 14.23 -2.40 -7.95
N ARG A 48 13.91 -2.95 -6.77
CA ARG A 48 13.31 -4.29 -6.65
C ARG A 48 11.95 -4.36 -7.35
N ALA A 49 11.08 -3.36 -7.19
CA ALA A 49 9.77 -3.36 -7.82
C ALA A 49 9.88 -3.38 -9.36
N GLU A 50 10.80 -2.59 -9.92
CA GLU A 50 11.06 -2.56 -11.37
C GLU A 50 11.59 -3.90 -11.87
N GLN A 51 12.53 -4.51 -11.13
CA GLN A 51 13.09 -5.83 -11.46
C GLN A 51 12.02 -6.94 -11.50
N ILE A 52 11.00 -6.86 -10.65
CA ILE A 52 9.90 -7.83 -10.61
C ILE A 52 8.90 -7.64 -11.76
N GLY A 53 8.84 -6.44 -12.35
CA GLY A 53 7.95 -6.15 -13.48
C GLY A 53 6.95 -5.02 -13.25
N ALA A 54 7.14 -4.17 -12.23
CA ALA A 54 6.39 -2.92 -12.16
C ALA A 54 6.75 -2.03 -13.35
N VAL A 55 5.75 -1.45 -14.02
CA VAL A 55 5.99 -0.55 -15.17
C VAL A 55 6.53 0.82 -14.73
N LYS A 56 6.38 1.14 -13.45
CA LYS A 56 6.87 2.36 -12.80
C LYS A 56 6.96 2.11 -11.29
N ALA A 57 8.07 2.52 -10.66
CA ALA A 57 8.22 2.50 -9.21
C ALA A 57 8.36 3.93 -8.67
N MET A 58 7.42 4.34 -7.81
CA MET A 58 7.36 5.67 -7.23
C MET A 58 7.69 5.62 -5.74
N VAL A 59 8.44 6.62 -5.29
CA VAL A 59 8.72 6.85 -3.86
C VAL A 59 8.23 8.25 -3.50
N VAL A 60 7.44 8.36 -2.44
CA VAL A 60 6.94 9.63 -1.92
C VAL A 60 7.43 9.82 -0.49
N ASP A 61 8.15 10.92 -0.24
CA ASP A 61 8.45 11.36 1.12
C ASP A 61 7.22 12.05 1.71
N ALA A 62 6.57 11.39 2.66
CA ALA A 62 5.37 11.88 3.32
C ALA A 62 5.61 12.17 4.82
N ARG A 63 6.88 12.25 5.26
CA ARG A 63 7.23 12.42 6.68
C ARG A 63 6.67 13.72 7.26
N ALA A 64 6.82 14.83 6.54
CA ALA A 64 6.31 16.13 6.97
C ALA A 64 4.77 16.15 7.05
N ASP A 65 4.10 15.60 6.04
CA ASP A 65 2.64 15.47 6.00
C ASP A 65 2.12 14.57 7.13
N PHE A 66 2.81 13.45 7.38
CA PHE A 66 2.45 12.54 8.46
C PHE A 66 2.53 13.23 9.83
N VAL A 67 3.62 13.95 10.09
CA VAL A 67 3.76 14.71 11.34
C VAL A 67 2.69 15.79 11.45
N ARG A 68 2.51 16.59 10.40
CA ARG A 68 1.62 17.74 10.41
C ARG A 68 0.15 17.38 10.54
N TYR A 69 -0.31 16.39 9.79
CA TYR A 69 -1.75 16.11 9.65
C TYR A 69 -2.23 14.92 10.47
N PHE A 70 -1.33 14.09 11.01
CA PHE A 70 -1.72 12.90 11.76
C PHE A 70 -1.09 12.86 13.16
N VAL A 71 0.24 12.93 13.28
CA VAL A 71 0.91 12.85 14.59
C VAL A 71 0.57 14.06 15.46
N GLY A 72 0.65 15.28 14.91
CA GLY A 72 0.33 16.52 15.63
C GLY A 72 -1.10 16.53 16.18
N PRO A 73 -2.13 16.31 15.33
CA PRO A 73 -3.51 16.24 15.79
C PRO A 73 -3.76 15.11 16.80
N ALA A 74 -3.16 13.93 16.62
CA ALA A 74 -3.28 12.83 17.58
C ALA A 74 -2.70 13.21 18.95
N LEU A 75 -1.57 13.92 18.97
CA LEU A 75 -0.95 14.43 20.19
C LEU A 75 -1.84 15.48 20.87
N GLN A 76 -2.37 16.45 20.11
CA GLN A 76 -3.27 17.49 20.62
C GLN A 76 -4.54 16.90 21.25
N ALA A 77 -5.07 15.83 20.65
CA ALA A 77 -6.24 15.13 21.15
C ALA A 77 -5.94 14.22 22.36
N GLY A 78 -4.67 14.02 22.73
CA GLY A 78 -4.28 13.01 23.72
C GLY A 78 -4.71 11.61 23.31
N ALA A 79 -4.64 11.30 22.01
CA ALA A 79 -5.21 10.08 21.44
C ALA A 79 -4.49 8.82 21.93
N ILE A 80 -5.15 8.09 22.84
CA ILE A 80 -4.67 6.83 23.38
C ILE A 80 -5.81 5.81 23.32
N TYR A 81 -5.63 4.79 22.47
CA TYR A 81 -6.55 3.68 22.37
C TYR A 81 -6.44 2.77 23.59
N GLU A 82 -7.58 2.50 24.23
CA GLU A 82 -7.70 1.67 25.44
C GLU A 82 -6.73 2.08 26.57
N GLY A 83 -6.41 3.37 26.66
CA GLY A 83 -5.50 3.90 27.69
C GLY A 83 -4.05 3.42 27.58
N ARG A 84 -3.65 2.74 26.48
CA ARG A 84 -2.31 2.15 26.33
C ARG A 84 -1.63 2.46 25.00
N TYR A 85 -2.36 2.49 23.90
CA TYR A 85 -1.77 2.47 22.56
C TYR A 85 -1.96 3.80 21.82
N PRO A 86 -0.89 4.52 21.44
CA PRO A 86 -0.97 5.84 20.81
C PRO A 86 -1.26 5.78 19.29
N LEU A 87 -1.96 4.75 18.83
CA LEU A 87 -2.41 4.62 17.43
C LEU A 87 -1.27 4.62 16.38
N ALA A 88 -0.03 4.31 16.77
CA ALA A 88 1.17 4.49 15.94
C ALA A 88 1.05 3.93 14.50
N THR A 89 0.44 2.75 14.33
CA THR A 89 0.22 2.12 13.02
C THR A 89 -1.02 2.69 12.33
N ALA A 90 -2.07 2.98 13.09
CA ALA A 90 -3.36 3.41 12.55
C ALA A 90 -3.27 4.78 11.88
N LEU A 91 -2.48 5.69 12.45
CA LEU A 91 -2.38 7.08 11.99
C LEU A 91 -1.83 7.22 10.56
N ALA A 92 -0.94 6.33 10.12
CA ALA A 92 -0.35 6.42 8.79
C ALA A 92 -1.32 5.97 7.68
N ARG A 93 -2.28 5.10 7.97
CA ARG A 93 -3.07 4.42 6.93
C ARG A 93 -3.94 5.36 6.09
N PRO A 94 -4.64 6.36 6.66
CA PRO A 94 -5.41 7.30 5.86
C PRO A 94 -4.52 8.18 4.98
N LEU A 95 -3.31 8.54 5.43
CA LEU A 95 -2.33 9.26 4.60
C LEU A 95 -1.89 8.43 3.40
N ILE A 96 -1.53 7.17 3.64
CA ILE A 96 -1.10 6.25 2.57
C ILE A 96 -2.25 6.04 1.59
N ALA A 97 -3.48 5.81 2.07
CA ALA A 97 -4.65 5.67 1.22
C ALA A 97 -4.93 6.92 0.37
N ARG A 98 -4.80 8.12 0.95
CA ARG A 98 -4.93 9.38 0.20
C ARG A 98 -3.92 9.49 -0.93
N LEU A 99 -2.64 9.28 -0.63
CA LEU A 99 -1.57 9.36 -1.63
C LEU A 99 -1.74 8.29 -2.72
N LEU A 100 -2.21 7.10 -2.35
CA LEU A 100 -2.51 6.03 -3.29
C LEU A 100 -3.61 6.44 -4.28
N VAL A 101 -4.70 7.04 -3.78
CA VAL A 101 -5.79 7.57 -4.61
C VAL A 101 -5.28 8.71 -5.51
N GLU A 102 -4.52 9.66 -4.97
CA GLU A 102 -3.98 10.79 -5.74
C GLU A 102 -3.11 10.32 -6.91
N VAL A 103 -2.20 9.37 -6.67
CA VAL A 103 -1.37 8.78 -7.71
C VAL A 103 -2.22 8.00 -8.71
N ALA A 104 -3.20 7.22 -8.26
CA ALA A 104 -4.10 6.51 -9.16
C ALA A 104 -4.85 7.45 -10.11
N ARG A 105 -5.31 8.61 -9.63
CA ARG A 105 -5.92 9.63 -10.48
C ARG A 105 -4.92 10.25 -11.45
N ALA A 106 -3.74 10.60 -10.98
CA ALA A 106 -2.70 11.22 -11.81
C ALA A 106 -2.23 10.32 -12.94
N GLU A 107 -2.13 9.01 -12.69
CA GLU A 107 -1.70 8.01 -13.67
C GLU A 107 -2.86 7.43 -14.49
N GLY A 108 -4.10 7.86 -14.26
CA GLY A 108 -5.28 7.32 -14.95
C GLY A 108 -5.56 5.85 -14.64
N ALA A 109 -5.14 5.36 -13.46
CA ALA A 109 -5.31 3.99 -13.04
C ALA A 109 -6.78 3.65 -12.76
N VAL A 110 -7.17 2.42 -13.11
CA VAL A 110 -8.54 1.92 -12.94
C VAL A 110 -8.78 1.29 -11.57
N ALA A 111 -7.69 1.02 -10.84
CA ALA A 111 -7.72 0.35 -9.55
C ALA A 111 -6.56 0.82 -8.65
N VAL A 112 -6.73 0.57 -7.36
CA VAL A 112 -5.66 0.62 -6.36
C VAL A 112 -5.53 -0.73 -5.69
N ALA A 113 -4.33 -1.05 -5.22
CA ALA A 113 -4.05 -2.32 -4.55
C ALA A 113 -3.28 -2.16 -3.24
N HIS A 114 -3.50 -3.09 -2.31
CA HIS A 114 -2.73 -3.17 -1.07
C HIS A 114 -2.49 -4.63 -0.61
N GLY A 115 -1.40 -4.86 0.11
CA GLY A 115 -1.01 -6.18 0.63
C GLY A 115 -1.59 -6.55 2.01
N CYS A 116 -2.63 -5.87 2.51
CA CYS A 116 -3.17 -6.18 3.83
C CYS A 116 -3.82 -7.57 3.89
N THR A 117 -3.57 -8.30 5.00
CA THR A 117 -4.20 -9.60 5.26
C THR A 117 -5.67 -9.45 5.66
N GLY A 118 -6.45 -10.53 5.51
CA GLY A 118 -7.87 -10.58 5.88
C GLY A 118 -8.16 -10.61 7.38
N LYS A 119 -7.13 -10.67 8.24
CA LYS A 119 -7.28 -10.82 9.71
C LYS A 119 -6.93 -9.55 10.50
N GLY A 120 -6.34 -8.54 9.84
CA GLY A 120 -5.85 -7.33 10.49
C GLY A 120 -6.79 -6.13 10.36
N ASN A 121 -6.56 -5.12 11.20
CA ASN A 121 -7.29 -3.85 11.15
C ASN A 121 -6.91 -2.96 9.95
N ASP A 122 -5.70 -3.16 9.39
CA ASP A 122 -5.20 -2.32 8.31
C ASP A 122 -6.05 -2.43 7.03
N GLN A 123 -6.61 -3.61 6.74
CA GLN A 123 -7.52 -3.76 5.60
C GLN A 123 -8.72 -2.82 5.72
N VAL A 124 -9.30 -2.68 6.92
CA VAL A 124 -10.46 -1.81 7.16
C VAL A 124 -10.05 -0.37 7.01
N ARG A 125 -8.89 0.00 7.56
CA ARG A 125 -8.36 1.38 7.48
C ARG A 125 -8.12 1.79 6.04
N PHE A 126 -7.55 0.91 5.21
CA PHE A 126 -7.36 1.15 3.79
C PHE A 126 -8.68 1.17 3.04
N ASP A 127 -9.48 0.11 3.11
CA ASP A 127 -10.73 -0.02 2.37
C ASP A 127 -11.68 1.15 2.64
N VAL A 128 -11.87 1.52 3.91
CA VAL A 128 -12.75 2.64 4.28
C VAL A 128 -12.18 3.96 3.77
N SER A 129 -10.88 4.21 3.93
CA SER A 129 -10.26 5.46 3.47
C SER A 129 -10.34 5.60 1.94
N ILE A 130 -10.02 4.53 1.21
CA ILE A 130 -10.07 4.52 -0.25
C ILE A 130 -11.50 4.70 -0.74
N ASN A 131 -12.46 3.93 -0.21
CA ASN A 131 -13.87 4.06 -0.60
C ASN A 131 -14.45 5.44 -0.26
N THR A 132 -13.97 6.10 0.81
CA THR A 132 -14.39 7.46 1.15
C THR A 132 -13.84 8.49 0.15
N LEU A 133 -12.59 8.32 -0.30
CA LEU A 133 -11.91 9.28 -1.18
C LEU A 133 -12.20 9.07 -2.67
N ALA A 134 -12.43 7.82 -3.08
CA ALA A 134 -12.59 7.40 -4.47
C ALA A 134 -13.45 6.13 -4.55
N PRO A 135 -14.75 6.21 -4.28
CA PRO A 135 -15.66 5.05 -4.28
C PRO A 135 -15.80 4.36 -5.65
N ASP A 136 -15.40 5.04 -6.72
CA ASP A 136 -15.37 4.51 -8.09
C ASP A 136 -14.09 3.72 -8.43
N LEU A 137 -13.02 3.85 -7.64
CA LEU A 137 -11.80 3.05 -7.85
C LEU A 137 -12.00 1.64 -7.31
N LYS A 138 -11.67 0.63 -8.13
CA LYS A 138 -11.64 -0.76 -7.67
C LYS A 138 -10.50 -0.96 -6.68
N ILE A 139 -10.79 -1.61 -5.55
CA ILE A 139 -9.77 -2.06 -4.59
C ILE A 139 -9.41 -3.51 -4.90
N ILE A 140 -8.12 -3.78 -5.09
CA ILE A 140 -7.56 -5.13 -5.27
C ILE A 140 -6.71 -5.45 -4.03
N ALA A 141 -6.93 -6.60 -3.42
CA ALA A 141 -6.20 -7.01 -2.22
C ALA A 141 -5.71 -8.45 -2.38
N PRO A 142 -4.58 -8.66 -3.08
CA PRO A 142 -4.13 -9.98 -3.49
C PRO A 142 -4.01 -10.97 -2.32
N VAL A 143 -3.48 -10.52 -1.18
CA VAL A 143 -3.29 -11.36 0.03
C VAL A 143 -4.61 -11.87 0.63
N ARG A 144 -5.75 -11.23 0.31
CA ARG A 144 -7.09 -11.68 0.72
C ARG A 144 -7.76 -12.56 -0.34
N GLU A 145 -7.32 -12.44 -1.59
CA GLU A 145 -7.93 -13.10 -2.75
C GLU A 145 -7.22 -14.40 -3.10
N TRP A 146 -5.90 -14.46 -2.93
CA TRP A 146 -5.15 -15.68 -3.15
C TRP A 146 -5.23 -16.64 -1.97
N SER A 147 -4.98 -17.92 -2.26
CA SER A 147 -4.90 -18.99 -1.25
C SER A 147 -3.45 -19.41 -0.96
N MET A 148 -2.47 -18.58 -1.35
CA MET A 148 -1.05 -18.90 -1.15
C MET A 148 -0.67 -18.91 0.32
N THR A 149 0.04 -19.95 0.75
CA THR A 149 0.81 -19.95 1.99
C THR A 149 2.13 -19.21 1.79
N ARG A 150 2.85 -18.94 2.88
CA ARG A 150 4.18 -18.31 2.81
C ARG A 150 5.15 -19.10 1.92
N ASP A 151 5.12 -20.43 2.00
CA ASP A 151 5.98 -21.28 1.19
C ASP A 151 5.58 -21.23 -0.28
N ASN A 152 4.27 -21.09 -0.58
CA ASN A 152 3.81 -20.89 -1.94
C ASN A 152 4.24 -19.52 -2.50
N GLU A 153 4.19 -18.46 -1.70
CA GLU A 153 4.71 -17.14 -2.10
C GLU A 153 6.20 -17.19 -2.44
N ILE A 154 7.00 -17.91 -1.65
CA ILE A 154 8.43 -18.07 -1.90
C ILE A 154 8.67 -18.86 -3.19
N ALA A 155 7.95 -19.95 -3.40
CA ALA A 155 8.04 -20.73 -4.64
C ALA A 155 7.65 -19.87 -5.86
N TYR A 156 6.55 -19.14 -5.77
CA TYR A 156 6.07 -18.24 -6.83
C TYR A 156 7.06 -17.10 -7.13
N ALA A 157 7.77 -16.60 -6.12
CA ALA A 157 8.81 -15.58 -6.29
C ALA A 157 10.12 -16.13 -6.88
N ALA A 158 10.33 -17.46 -6.83
CA ALA A 158 11.53 -18.11 -7.36
C ALA A 158 11.40 -18.55 -8.83
N GLU A 159 10.17 -18.68 -9.32
CA GLU A 159 9.83 -18.96 -10.73
C GLU A 159 9.99 -17.73 -11.62
#